data_AF-A0AAE4JYK4-F1
#
_entry.id   AF-A0AAE4JYK4-F1
#
_cell.length_a   1.000
_cell.length_b   1.000
_cell.length_c   1.000
_cell.angle_alpha   90.00
_cell.angle_beta   90.00
_cell.angle_gamma   90.00
#
_symmetry.space_group_name_H-M   'P 1'
#
loop_
_entity.id
_entity.type
_entity.pdbx_description
1 polymer ?
#
loop_
_entity_poly.entity_id
_entity_poly.type
_entity_poly.pdbx_seq_one_letter_code
_entity_poly.pdbx_strand_id
1 'polypeptide(L)'
;MAATDLPGEQSLYNTLSPILIQNLQAHQAQYNLPSLDAAVIHILEQYFDDVVVLEHISEPTLPEPINDLNQRITSLGRELVNIRNSVPQEYDRLREQLAAVRLSHSGLLHNLRERIEVIERTLGLNESLPD
;
A
#
# COMPACT_ATOMS: atom_id res chain seq x y z
N MET A 1 -60.16 -10.51 32.31
CA MET A 1 -59.67 -11.91 32.32
C MET A 1 -59.38 -12.24 30.86
N ALA A 2 -58.17 -12.56 30.41
CA ALA A 2 -57.09 -13.31 31.02
C ALA A 2 -55.73 -12.61 30.85
N ALA A 3 -54.83 -12.91 31.79
CA ALA A 3 -53.43 -12.53 31.78
C ALA A 3 -52.65 -13.31 30.72
N THR A 4 -51.79 -12.60 29.98
CA THR A 4 -50.52 -13.14 29.48
C THR A 4 -49.42 -12.26 30.04
N ASP A 5 -49.04 -12.60 31.28
CA ASP A 5 -47.78 -12.18 31.89
C ASP A 5 -46.62 -12.75 31.05
N LEU A 6 -45.83 -11.87 30.45
CA LEU A 6 -44.45 -12.15 30.09
C LEU A 6 -43.57 -11.59 31.22
N PRO A 7 -42.82 -12.44 31.95
CA PRO A 7 -41.92 -11.98 32.99
C PRO A 7 -40.64 -11.48 32.32
N GLY A 8 -40.44 -10.16 32.22
CA GLY A 8 -39.16 -9.64 31.75
C GLY A 8 -39.11 -8.26 31.12
N GLU A 9 -40.21 -7.51 31.00
CA GLU A 9 -40.13 -6.11 30.57
C GLU A 9 -39.67 -5.23 31.74
N GLN A 10 -38.38 -5.31 32.09
CA GLN A 10 -37.72 -4.14 32.65
C GLN A 10 -37.82 -3.07 31.56
N SER A 11 -38.83 -2.20 31.70
CA SER A 11 -39.08 -1.06 30.82
C SER A 11 -37.73 -0.47 30.43
N LEU A 12 -37.32 -0.57 29.16
CA LEU A 12 -35.99 -0.17 28.69
C LEU A 12 -35.67 1.28 29.09
N TYR A 13 -36.72 2.07 29.32
CA TYR A 13 -36.72 3.40 29.90
C TYR A 13 -36.11 3.52 31.30
N ASN A 14 -36.10 2.45 32.12
CA ASN A 14 -35.45 2.43 33.44
C ASN A 14 -33.93 2.26 33.35
N THR A 15 -33.41 1.78 32.22
CA THR A 15 -31.98 1.65 31.93
C THR A 15 -31.40 2.81 31.13
N LEU A 16 -32.25 3.69 30.58
CA LEU A 16 -31.82 4.83 29.79
C LEU A 16 -31.40 6.00 30.69
N SER A 17 -30.35 6.71 30.28
CA SER A 17 -29.91 7.93 30.94
C SER A 17 -31.04 8.97 30.97
N PRO A 18 -31.23 9.72 32.07
CA PRO A 18 -32.29 10.71 32.18
C PRO A 18 -32.24 11.78 31.08
N ILE A 19 -31.04 12.07 30.55
CA ILE A 19 -30.84 13.00 29.43
C ILE A 19 -31.48 12.44 28.14
N LEU A 20 -31.34 11.13 27.89
CA LEU A 20 -31.92 10.49 26.71
C LEU A 20 -33.44 10.46 26.80
N ILE A 21 -34.00 10.21 27.99
CA ILE A 21 -35.45 10.24 28.22
C ILE A 21 -35.99 11.64 27.97
N GLN A 22 -35.30 12.68 28.46
CA GLN A 22 -35.69 14.07 28.24
C GLN A 22 -35.67 14.43 26.74
N ASN A 23 -34.64 14.00 26.01
CA ASN A 23 -34.56 14.22 24.57
C ASN A 23 -35.66 13.46 23.80
N LEU A 24 -35.98 12.23 24.20
CA LEU A 24 -37.07 11.45 23.60
C LEU A 24 -38.44 12.09 23.86
N GLN A 25 -38.67 12.63 25.06
CA GLN A 25 -39.90 13.37 25.39
C GLN A 25 -40.00 14.68 24.60
N ALA A 26 -38.91 15.41 24.45
CA ALA A 26 -38.86 16.61 23.62
C ALA A 26 -39.16 16.29 22.15
N HIS A 27 -38.60 15.19 21.63
CA HIS A 27 -38.84 14.71 20.27
C HIS A 27 -40.30 14.25 20.09
N GLN A 28 -40.87 13.57 21.08
CA GLN A 28 -42.28 13.19 21.07
C GLN A 28 -43.19 14.42 21.00
N ALA A 29 -42.91 15.45 21.81
CA ALA A 29 -43.69 16.68 21.84
C ALA A 29 -43.56 17.49 20.54
N GLN A 30 -42.37 17.51 19.94
CA GLN A 30 -42.09 18.24 18.70
C GLN A 30 -42.81 17.63 17.49
N TYR A 31 -42.92 16.30 17.43
CA TYR A 31 -43.55 15.57 16.32
C TYR A 31 -44.96 15.06 16.64
N ASN A 32 -45.52 15.44 17.80
CA ASN A 32 -46.83 15.05 18.30
C ASN A 32 -47.07 13.52 18.26
N LEU A 33 -46.08 12.75 18.71
CA LEU A 33 -46.10 11.29 18.61
C LEU A 33 -46.86 10.65 19.79
N PRO A 34 -47.59 9.53 19.55
CA PRO A 34 -48.53 8.97 20.51
C PRO A 34 -47.87 8.29 21.72
N SER A 35 -46.61 7.86 21.61
CA SER A 35 -45.87 7.23 22.70
C SER A 35 -44.36 7.47 22.57
N LEU A 36 -43.62 7.21 23.65
CA LEU A 36 -42.15 7.24 23.63
C LEU A 36 -41.57 6.14 22.72
N ASP A 37 -42.24 4.99 22.61
CA ASP A 37 -41.84 3.93 21.67
C ASP A 37 -41.97 4.43 20.23
N ALA A 38 -43.04 5.16 19.91
CA ALA A 38 -43.22 5.78 18.60
C ALA A 38 -42.17 6.85 18.31
N ALA A 39 -41.70 7.58 19.33
CA ALA A 39 -40.58 8.52 19.18
C ALA A 39 -39.25 7.81 18.91
N VAL A 40 -38.98 6.69 19.58
CA VAL A 40 -37.78 5.87 19.31
C VAL A 40 -37.84 5.29 17.91
N ILE A 41 -38.98 4.72 17.51
CA ILE A 41 -39.17 4.15 16.16
C ILE A 41 -38.98 5.25 15.12
N HIS A 42 -39.58 6.43 15.31
CA HIS A 42 -39.44 7.55 14.36
C HIS A 42 -37.98 8.03 14.24
N ILE A 43 -37.22 8.07 15.34
CA ILE A 43 -35.79 8.43 15.31
C ILE A 43 -34.97 7.35 14.57
N LEU A 44 -35.29 6.08 14.81
CA LEU A 44 -34.61 4.97 14.14
C LEU A 44 -34.96 4.93 12.65
N GLU A 45 -36.23 5.11 12.28
CA GLU A 45 -36.67 5.22 10.89
C GLU A 45 -35.96 6.37 10.19
N GLN A 46 -35.88 7.55 10.81
CA GLN A 46 -35.14 8.68 10.25
C GLN A 46 -33.64 8.39 10.10
N TYR A 47 -33.03 7.72 11.08
CA TYR A 47 -31.62 7.31 11.01
C TYR A 47 -31.39 6.30 9.88
N PHE A 48 -32.26 5.30 9.73
CA PHE A 48 -32.13 4.30 8.69
C PHE A 48 -32.50 4.85 7.31
N ASP A 49 -33.45 5.76 7.19
CA ASP A 49 -33.72 6.47 5.93
C ASP A 49 -32.53 7.35 5.52
N ASP A 50 -31.90 8.06 6.47
CA ASP A 50 -30.66 8.80 6.20
C ASP A 50 -29.50 7.86 5.81
N VAL A 51 -29.39 6.67 6.43
CA VAL A 51 -28.38 5.66 6.08
C VAL A 51 -28.66 5.02 4.72
N VAL A 52 -29.92 4.77 4.35
CA VAL A 52 -30.31 4.21 3.04
C VAL A 52 -30.10 5.24 1.91
N VAL A 53 -30.29 6.53 2.20
CA VAL A 53 -29.92 7.63 1.29
C VAL A 53 -28.39 7.75 1.17
N LEU A 54 -27.63 7.50 2.24
CA LEU A 54 -26.16 7.47 2.19
C LEU A 54 -25.60 6.25 1.44
N GLU A 55 -26.26 5.09 1.47
CA GLU A 55 -25.85 3.90 0.71
C GLU A 55 -25.99 4.06 -0.82
N HIS A 56 -26.89 4.94 -1.29
CA HIS A 56 -27.08 5.20 -2.73
C HIS A 56 -26.26 6.38 -3.27
N ILE A 57 -25.55 7.11 -2.40
CA ILE A 57 -24.73 8.27 -2.77
C ILE A 57 -23.34 8.11 -2.16
N SER A 58 -22.69 6.96 -2.33
CA SER A 58 -21.26 6.81 -2.03
C SER A 58 -20.68 5.58 -2.73
N GLU A 59 -20.19 5.75 -3.96
CA GLU A 59 -18.83 5.27 -4.20
C GLU A 59 -17.98 5.82 -3.04
N PRO A 60 -17.26 5.00 -2.26
CA PRO A 60 -16.43 5.52 -1.21
C PRO A 60 -15.30 6.29 -1.91
N THR A 61 -15.49 7.59 -2.08
CA THR A 61 -14.41 8.53 -2.31
C THR A 61 -13.57 8.46 -1.05
N LEU A 62 -12.62 7.51 -1.07
CA LEU A 62 -11.54 7.40 -0.11
C LEU A 62 -11.09 8.83 0.21
N PRO A 63 -11.05 9.24 1.49
CA PRO A 63 -10.74 10.62 1.83
C PRO A 63 -9.48 11.01 1.08
N GLU A 64 -9.51 12.13 0.34
CA GLU A 64 -8.48 12.54 -0.63
C GLU A 64 -7.02 12.16 -0.26
N PRO A 65 -6.54 12.34 1.00
CA PRO A 65 -5.20 11.91 1.40
C PRO A 65 -4.90 10.41 1.21
N ILE A 66 -5.90 9.53 1.37
CA ILE A 66 -5.76 8.08 1.17
C ILE A 66 -5.72 7.74 -0.32
N ASN A 67 -6.49 8.44 -1.15
CA ASN A 67 -6.45 8.25 -2.59
C ASN A 67 -5.08 8.66 -3.16
N ASP A 68 -4.55 9.80 -2.72
CA ASP A 68 -3.19 10.24 -3.07
C ASP A 68 -2.11 9.24 -2.62
N LEU A 69 -2.26 8.69 -1.41
CA LEU A 69 -1.35 7.66 -0.91
C LEU A 69 -1.41 6.38 -1.75
N ASN A 70 -2.61 5.94 -2.14
CA ASN A 70 -2.80 4.77 -3.01
C ASN A 70 -2.21 4.99 -4.40
N GLN A 71 -2.39 6.18 -4.99
CA GLN A 71 -1.76 6.53 -6.27
C GLN A 71 -0.24 6.53 -6.15
N ARG A 72 0.30 7.05 -5.05
CA ARG A 72 1.75 7.08 -4.80
C ARG A 72 2.33 5.69 -4.57
N ILE A 73 1.64 4.83 -3.81
CA ILE A 73 2.02 3.41 -3.64
C ILE A 73 2.00 2.69 -4.99
N THR A 74 0.99 2.95 -5.81
CA THR A 74 0.87 2.34 -7.15
C THR A 74 1.97 2.85 -8.11
N SER A 75 2.39 4.11 -8.00
CA SER A 75 3.53 4.65 -8.75
C SER A 75 4.83 4.00 -8.31
N LEU A 76 5.09 3.98 -7.00
CA LEU A 76 6.29 3.36 -6.42
C LEU A 76 6.36 1.86 -6.75
N GLY A 77 5.24 1.15 -6.72
CA GLY A 77 5.18 -0.26 -7.11
C GLY A 77 5.59 -0.47 -8.57
N ARG A 78 5.16 0.40 -9.48
CA ARG A 78 5.56 0.36 -10.90
C ARG A 78 7.05 0.68 -11.08
N GLU A 79 7.57 1.67 -10.37
CA GLU A 79 9.00 2.01 -10.39
C GLU A 79 9.85 0.85 -9.87
N LEU A 80 9.43 0.18 -8.79
CA LEU A 80 10.13 -0.96 -8.21
C LEU A 80 10.17 -2.14 -9.18
N VAL A 81 9.07 -2.41 -9.90
CA VAL A 81 9.03 -3.41 -10.97
C VAL A 81 9.95 -3.03 -12.13
N ASN A 82 9.98 -1.75 -12.52
CA ASN A 82 10.87 -1.26 -13.58
C ASN A 82 12.34 -1.44 -13.19
N ILE A 83 12.72 -1.05 -11.97
CA ILE A 83 14.08 -1.23 -11.43
C ILE A 83 14.43 -2.72 -11.38
N ARG A 84 13.53 -3.56 -10.87
CA ARG A 84 13.74 -5.01 -10.80
C ARG A 84 14.02 -5.61 -12.18
N ASN A 85 13.38 -5.08 -13.22
CA ASN A 85 13.55 -5.56 -14.59
C ASN A 85 14.78 -4.96 -15.30
N SER A 86 15.15 -3.72 -15.00
CA SER A 86 16.27 -3.03 -15.68
C SER A 86 17.63 -3.36 -15.07
N VAL A 87 17.73 -3.48 -13.74
CA VAL A 87 19.01 -3.68 -13.03
C VAL A 87 19.74 -4.95 -13.48
N PRO A 88 19.09 -6.12 -13.64
CA PRO A 88 19.77 -7.32 -14.13
C PRO A 88 20.36 -7.12 -15.54
N GLN A 89 19.62 -6.45 -16.43
CA GLN A 89 20.07 -6.20 -17.80
C GLN A 89 21.25 -5.23 -17.86
N GLU A 90 21.22 -4.18 -17.04
CA GLU A 90 22.33 -3.23 -16.92
C GLU A 90 23.57 -3.88 -16.31
N TYR A 91 23.38 -4.72 -15.29
CA TYR A 91 24.47 -5.49 -14.67
C TYR A 91 25.11 -6.46 -15.68
N ASP A 92 24.31 -7.19 -16.45
CA ASP A 92 24.80 -8.13 -17.47
C ASP A 92 25.58 -7.39 -18.56
N ARG A 93 25.09 -6.23 -19.03
CA ARG A 93 25.83 -5.38 -19.96
C ARG A 93 27.16 -4.91 -19.39
N LEU A 94 27.19 -4.46 -18.14
CA LEU A 94 28.43 -4.00 -17.50
C LEU A 94 29.42 -5.16 -17.32
N ARG A 95 28.92 -6.35 -17.01
CA ARG A 95 29.71 -7.58 -16.90
C ARG A 95 30.31 -7.99 -18.24
N GLU A 96 29.55 -7.91 -19.32
CA GLU A 96 30.05 -8.15 -20.68
C GLU A 96 31.14 -7.14 -21.07
N GLN A 97 30.91 -5.85 -20.81
CA GLN A 97 31.89 -4.80 -21.06
C GLN A 97 33.19 -5.06 -20.28
N LEU A 98 33.08 -5.43 -18.99
CA LEU A 98 34.25 -5.77 -18.18
C LEU A 98 35.00 -6.99 -18.73
N ALA A 99 34.29 -8.01 -19.19
CA ALA A 99 34.91 -9.18 -19.81
C ALA A 99 35.66 -8.81 -21.10
N ALA A 100 35.07 -7.95 -21.94
CA ALA A 100 35.71 -7.44 -23.16
C ALA A 100 36.98 -6.64 -22.84
N VAL A 101 36.93 -5.77 -21.82
CA VAL A 101 38.10 -5.00 -21.38
C VAL A 101 39.20 -5.92 -20.86
N ARG A 102 38.86 -6.92 -20.04
CA ARG A 102 39.84 -7.90 -19.53
C ARG A 102 40.50 -8.67 -20.67
N LEU A 103 39.72 -9.14 -21.65
CA LEU A 103 40.25 -9.84 -22.81
C LEU A 103 41.20 -8.96 -23.63
N SER A 104 40.79 -7.72 -23.90
CA SER A 104 41.61 -6.73 -24.60
C SER A 104 42.91 -6.45 -23.84
N HIS A 105 42.83 -6.24 -22.52
CA HIS A 105 43.98 -6.01 -21.67
C HIS A 105 44.96 -7.19 -21.66
N SER A 106 44.46 -8.42 -21.53
CA SER A 106 45.29 -9.63 -21.64
C SER A 106 45.94 -9.76 -23.02
N GLY A 107 45.22 -9.43 -24.10
CA GLY A 107 45.77 -9.41 -25.46
C GLY A 107 46.88 -8.38 -25.63
N LEU A 108 46.71 -7.17 -25.09
CA LEU A 108 47.73 -6.12 -25.10
C LEU A 108 48.99 -6.53 -24.32
N LEU A 109 48.82 -7.09 -23.12
CA LEU A 109 49.97 -7.58 -22.33
C LEU A 109 50.71 -8.72 -23.05
N HIS A 110 49.97 -9.64 -23.67
CA HIS A 110 50.57 -10.71 -24.45
C HIS A 110 51.37 -10.16 -25.63
N ASN A 111 50.80 -9.20 -26.39
CA ASN A 111 51.50 -8.55 -27.49
C ASN A 111 52.74 -7.78 -27.03
N LEU A 112 52.65 -7.07 -25.90
CA LEU A 112 53.81 -6.39 -25.32
C LEU A 112 54.90 -7.38 -24.93
N ARG A 113 54.53 -8.53 -24.34
CA ARG A 113 55.48 -9.59 -24.01
C ARG A 113 56.17 -10.15 -25.27
N GLU A 114 55.42 -10.48 -26.32
CA GLU A 114 56.00 -10.95 -27.58
C GLU A 114 56.97 -9.93 -28.18
N ARG A 115 56.59 -8.65 -28.16
CA ARG A 115 57.45 -7.57 -28.67
C ARG A 115 58.73 -7.42 -27.84
N ILE A 116 58.64 -7.53 -26.51
CA ILE A 116 59.82 -7.54 -25.64
C ILE A 116 60.70 -8.74 -25.96
N GLU A 117 60.14 -9.94 -26.09
CA GLU A 117 60.89 -11.15 -26.40
C GLU A 117 61.62 -11.06 -27.75
N VAL A 118 60.97 -10.48 -28.77
CA VAL A 118 61.62 -10.20 -30.05
C VAL A 118 62.78 -9.21 -29.88
N ILE A 119 62.58 -8.14 -29.12
CA ILE A 119 63.63 -7.15 -28.83
C ILE A 119 64.81 -7.81 -28.09
N GLU A 120 64.55 -8.59 -27.06
CA GLU A 120 65.57 -9.31 -26.28
C GLU A 120 66.38 -10.28 -27.15
N ARG A 121 65.73 -11.01 -28.06
CA ARG A 121 66.41 -11.87 -29.05
C ARG A 121 67.26 -11.06 -30.01
N THR A 122 66.76 -9.92 -30.52
CA THR A 122 67.53 -9.07 -31.44
C THR A 122 68.72 -8.38 -30.78
N LEU A 123 68.63 -8.10 -29.48
CA LEU A 123 69.70 -7.48 -28.69
C LEU A 123 70.67 -8.51 -28.09
N GLY A 124 70.41 -9.81 -28.26
CA GLY A 124 71.25 -10.89 -27.71
C GLY A 124 71.20 -11.01 -26.18
N LEU A 125 70.17 -10.45 -25.53
CA LEU A 125 70.06 -10.41 -24.06
C LEU A 125 69.59 -11.74 -23.44
N ASN A 126 69.00 -12.63 -24.24
CA ASN A 126 68.50 -13.94 -23.78
C ASN A 126 69.61 -14.98 -23.51
N GLU A 127 70.87 -14.70 -23.82
CA GLU A 127 72.01 -15.61 -23.52
C GLU A 127 72.65 -15.33 -22.15
N SER A 128 72.14 -14.38 -21.36
CA SER A 128 72.83 -13.86 -20.15
C SER A 128 72.28 -14.33 -18.79
N LEU A 129 71.26 -15.20 -18.74
CA LEU A 129 70.71 -15.72 -17.48
C LEU A 129 70.96 -17.23 -17.38
N PRO A 130 71.85 -17.71 -16.47
CA PRO A 130 71.96 -19.12 -16.15
C PRO A 130 70.80 -19.56 -15.25
N ASP A 131 70.42 -20.84 -15.37
CA ASP A 131 69.39 -21.55 -14.58
C ASP A 131 69.49 -21.34 -13.06
#